data_AF-A0A1V6KB63-F1
#
_entry.id   AF-A0A1V6KB63-F1
#
_cell.length_a   1.000
_cell.length_b   1.000
_cell.length_c   1.000
_cell.angle_alpha   90.00
_cell.angle_beta   90.00
_cell.angle_gamma   90.00
#
_symmetry.space_group_name_H-M   'P 1'
#
loop_
_entity.id
_entity.type
_entity.pdbx_description
1 polymer ?
#
loop_
_entity_poly.entity_id
_entity_poly.type
_entity_poly.pdbx_seq_one_letter_code
_entity_poly.pdbx_strand_id
1 'polypeptide(L)'
;MPTADERVLPKGTGYLTDLGMTGPIDSVIGMNGDICIRRFLTQIPYKMETAEGSSALMGALFRIEAESHRCVGIERIFQSL
;
A
#
# COMPACT_ATOMS: atom_id res chain seq x y z
N MET A 1 0.08 -0.33 4.83
CA MET A 1 -1.37 -0.65 4.78
C MET A 1 -2.03 0.44 3.97
N PRO A 2 -2.93 0.13 3.02
CA PRO A 2 -3.56 1.16 2.21
C PRO A 2 -4.50 2.02 3.06
N THR A 3 -4.54 3.31 2.77
CA THR A 3 -5.50 4.24 3.39
C THR A 3 -6.77 4.32 2.56
N ALA A 4 -7.85 4.86 3.16
CA ALA A 4 -9.16 5.05 2.52
C ALA A 4 -9.56 6.54 2.51
N ASP A 5 -8.57 7.42 2.33
CA ASP A 5 -8.72 8.87 2.33
C ASP A 5 -8.56 9.48 0.93
N GLU A 6 -8.78 8.66 -0.12
CA GLU A 6 -8.78 9.12 -1.50
C GLU A 6 -9.74 10.30 -1.69
N ARG A 7 -9.22 11.41 -2.20
CA ARG A 7 -10.04 12.60 -2.49
C ARG A 7 -9.41 13.50 -3.53
N VAL A 8 -10.28 14.24 -4.22
CA VAL A 8 -9.87 15.41 -5.00
C VAL A 8 -9.82 16.62 -4.07
N LEU A 9 -8.67 17.29 -4.00
CA LEU A 9 -8.46 18.51 -3.20
C LEU A 9 -9.11 19.72 -3.88
N PRO A 10 -9.35 20.85 -3.16
CA PRO A 10 -10.10 22.00 -3.70
C PRO A 10 -9.56 22.59 -5.02
N LYS A 11 -8.26 22.42 -5.29
CA LYS A 11 -7.62 22.90 -6.53
C LYS A 11 -7.48 21.83 -7.62
N GLY A 12 -8.16 20.68 -7.49
CA GLY A 12 -8.19 19.63 -8.50
C GLY A 12 -7.07 18.60 -8.41
N THR A 13 -6.21 18.64 -7.38
CA THR A 13 -5.18 17.63 -7.17
C THR A 13 -5.79 16.38 -6.55
N GLY A 14 -5.53 15.21 -7.13
CA GLY A 14 -5.90 13.94 -6.50
C GLY A 14 -4.94 13.60 -5.36
N TYR A 15 -5.47 13.06 -4.27
CA TYR A 15 -4.70 12.73 -3.07
C TYR A 15 -5.13 11.38 -2.49
N LEU A 16 -4.16 10.65 -1.94
CA LEU A 16 -4.31 9.44 -1.14
C LEU A 16 -3.07 9.34 -0.24
N THR A 17 -3.21 9.10 1.06
CA THR A 17 -2.07 9.12 1.99
C THR A 17 -1.07 8.00 1.74
N ASP A 18 -1.56 6.78 1.54
CA ASP A 18 -0.75 5.57 1.34
C ASP A 18 -1.49 4.61 0.38
N LEU A 19 -0.82 4.23 -0.72
CA LEU A 19 -1.33 3.31 -1.75
C LEU A 19 -1.45 1.86 -1.25
N GLY A 20 -0.76 1.53 -0.16
CA GLY A 20 -0.52 0.17 0.27
C GLY A 20 0.73 -0.44 -0.33
N MET A 21 0.80 -1.77 -0.26
CA MET A 21 1.95 -2.56 -0.67
C MET A 21 1.52 -3.57 -1.73
N THR A 22 2.37 -3.76 -2.74
CA THR A 22 2.26 -4.90 -3.65
C THR A 22 3.23 -5.99 -3.19
N GLY A 23 2.71 -7.13 -2.74
CA GLY A 23 3.51 -8.20 -2.14
C GLY A 23 2.71 -9.12 -1.22
N PRO A 24 3.40 -9.90 -0.36
CA PRO A 24 2.79 -10.90 0.50
C PRO A 24 1.73 -10.31 1.45
N ILE A 25 0.53 -10.90 1.46
CA ILE A 25 -0.60 -10.44 2.28
C ILE A 25 -0.34 -10.76 3.76
N ASP A 26 0.00 -12.01 4.06
CA ASP A 26 0.22 -12.51 5.42
C ASP A 26 1.66 -12.26 5.86
N SER A 27 1.97 -10.98 6.12
CA SER A 27 3.32 -10.54 6.44
C SER A 27 3.34 -9.32 7.37
N VAL A 28 4.52 -8.97 7.88
CA VAL A 28 4.76 -7.70 8.59
C VAL A 28 5.55 -6.78 7.68
N ILE A 29 4.86 -5.87 6.99
CA ILE A 29 5.43 -4.95 5.99
C ILE A 29 6.27 -5.72 4.94
N GLY A 30 5.74 -6.85 4.46
CA GLY A 30 6.36 -7.70 3.45
C GLY A 30 7.39 -8.71 3.99
N MET A 31 7.76 -8.62 5.26
CA MET A 31 8.74 -9.51 5.90
C MET A 31 8.06 -10.67 6.62
N ASN A 32 8.80 -11.77 6.78
CA ASN A 32 8.38 -12.93 7.56
C ASN A 32 7.97 -12.51 8.99
N GLY A 33 6.71 -12.78 9.34
CA GLY A 33 6.12 -12.34 10.60
C GLY A 33 6.83 -12.88 11.84
N ASP A 34 7.25 -14.15 11.82
CA ASP A 34 7.92 -14.78 12.97
C ASP A 34 9.30 -14.18 13.26
N ILE A 35 10.02 -13.77 12.22
CA ILE A 35 11.30 -13.07 12.37
C ILE A 35 11.05 -11.67 12.95
N CYS A 36 10.07 -10.94 12.43
CA CYS A 36 9.68 -9.62 12.94
C CYS A 36 9.29 -9.68 14.42
N ILE A 37 8.44 -10.64 14.80
CA ILE A 37 7.98 -10.83 16.18
C ILE A 37 9.15 -11.16 17.10
N ARG A 38 10.01 -12.12 16.72
CA ARG A 38 11.20 -12.47 17.51
C ARG A 38 12.12 -11.28 17.71
N ARG A 39 12.43 -10.54 16.64
CA ARG A 39 13.24 -9.30 16.71
C ARG A 39 12.63 -8.27 17.66
N PHE A 40 11.31 -8.07 17.60
CA PHE A 40 10.61 -7.11 18.44
C PHE A 40 10.60 -7.52 19.92
N LEU A 41 10.39 -8.80 20.21
CA LEU A 41 10.35 -9.28 21.59
C LEU A 41 11.74 -9.34 22.25
N THR A 42 12.76 -9.81 21.52
CA THR A 42 14.09 -10.01 22.11
C THR A 42 15.00 -8.80 21.98
N GLN A 43 14.65 -7.84 21.12
CA GLN A 43 15.49 -6.68 20.75
C GLN A 43 16.85 -7.06 20.14
N ILE A 44 17.02 -8.33 19.74
CA ILE A 44 18.22 -8.83 19.05
C ILE A 44 18.03 -8.65 17.54
N PRO A 45 19.04 -8.16 16.79
CA PRO A 45 18.97 -8.10 15.35
C PRO A 45 18.96 -9.51 14.75
N TYR A 46 17.87 -9.86 14.08
CA TYR A 46 17.80 -11.03 13.20
C TYR A 46 17.91 -10.58 11.74
N LYS A 47 18.44 -11.47 10.89
CA LYS A 47 18.38 -11.29 9.44
C LYS A 47 16.91 -11.27 9.01
N MET A 48 16.49 -10.18 8.39
CA MET A 48 15.14 -10.05 7.85
C MET A 48 15.02 -10.82 6.55
N GLU A 49 13.93 -11.55 6.38
CA GLU A 49 13.63 -12.33 5.18
C GLU A 49 12.21 -12.01 4.72
N THR A 50 12.00 -11.94 3.40
CA THR A 50 10.69 -11.67 2.80
C THR A 50 9.72 -12.79 3.14
N ALA A 51 8.45 -12.45 3.39
CA ALA A 51 7.41 -13.45 3.56
C ALA A 51 7.12 -14.16 2.22
N GLU A 52 6.76 -15.44 2.30
CA GLU A 52 6.30 -16.23 1.14
C GLU A 52 4.78 -16.36 1.15
N GLY A 53 4.20 -16.87 0.05
CA GLY A 53 2.77 -17.16 -0.06
C GLY A 53 1.98 -16.16 -0.92
N SER A 54 0.66 -16.11 -0.69
CA SER A 54 -0.27 -15.30 -1.48
C SER A 54 0.09 -13.82 -1.41
N SER A 55 0.00 -13.15 -2.56
CA SER A 55 0.32 -11.74 -2.70
C SER A 55 -0.89 -10.95 -3.16
N ALA A 56 -0.88 -9.65 -2.90
CA ALA A 56 -1.84 -8.72 -3.48
C ALA A 56 -1.09 -7.59 -4.19
N LEU A 57 -1.70 -7.05 -5.23
CA LEU A 57 -1.37 -5.75 -5.79
C LEU A 57 -2.30 -4.71 -5.18
N MET A 58 -1.71 -3.63 -4.69
CA MET A 58 -2.43 -2.46 -4.19
C MET A 58 -1.98 -1.23 -4.96
N GLY A 59 -2.94 -0.40 -5.34
CA GLY A 59 -2.69 0.83 -6.09
C GLY A 59 -3.92 1.72 -6.16
N ALA A 60 -3.87 2.72 -7.03
CA ALA A 60 -5.02 3.58 -7.29
C ALA A 60 -5.03 4.08 -8.74
N LEU A 61 -6.22 4.18 -9.32
CA LEU A 61 -6.48 4.75 -10.63
C LEU A 61 -6.96 6.19 -10.45
N PHE A 62 -6.13 7.15 -10.89
CA PHE A 62 -6.48 8.56 -10.94
C PHE A 62 -6.98 8.92 -12.34
N ARG A 63 -8.17 9.51 -12.43
CA ARG A 63 -8.74 10.03 -13.68
C ARG A 63 -8.46 11.52 -13.79
N ILE A 64 -7.79 11.94 -14.87
CA ILE A 64 -7.41 13.33 -15.13
C ILE A 64 -8.18 13.82 -16.36
N GLU A 65 -8.86 14.95 -16.23
CA GLU A 65 -9.49 15.65 -17.35
C GLU A 65 -8.42 16.44 -18.12
N ALA A 66 -8.37 16.26 -19.45
CA ALA A 66 -7.27 16.75 -20.27
C ALA A 66 -7.25 18.28 -20.39
N GLU A 67 -8.42 18.91 -20.47
CA GLU A 67 -8.58 20.35 -20.69
C GLU A 67 -8.29 21.15 -19.43
N SER A 68 -8.78 20.70 -18.27
CA SER A 68 -8.57 21.41 -17.00
C SER A 68 -7.30 21.00 -16.27
N HIS A 69 -6.69 19.89 -16.68
CA HIS A 69 -5.59 19.21 -15.99
C HIS A 69 -5.90 18.85 -14.53
N ARG A 70 -7.18 18.67 -14.20
CA ARG A 70 -7.64 18.33 -12.85
C ARG A 70 -7.95 16.85 -12.73
N CYS A 71 -7.69 16.31 -11.55
CA CYS A 71 -8.21 15.02 -11.15
C CYS A 71 -9.73 15.12 -10.95
N VAL A 72 -10.46 14.24 -11.61
CA VAL A 72 -11.93 14.15 -11.57
C VAL A 72 -12.43 12.88 -10.88
N GLY A 73 -11.52 11.97 -10.51
CA GLY A 73 -11.88 10.76 -9.80
C GLY A 73 -10.66 9.95 -9.38
N ILE A 74 -10.83 9.19 -8.31
CA ILE A 74 -9.82 8.29 -7.76
C ILE A 74 -10.53 6.99 -7.39
N GLU A 75 -9.92 5.87 -7.74
CA GLU A 75 -10.42 4.54 -7.40
C GLU A 75 -9.27 3.70 -6.85
N ARG A 76 -9.40 3.20 -5.63
CA ARG A 76 -8.40 2.32 -5.03
C ARG A 76 -8.51 0.92 -5.63
N ILE A 77 -7.36 0.30 -5.89
CA ILE A 77 -7.24 -1.05 -6.45
C ILE A 77 -6.69 -1.97 -5.37
N PHE A 78 -7.39 -3.07 -5.13
CA PHE A 78 -6.89 -4.22 -4.39
C PHE A 78 -7.14 -5.46 -5.25
N GLN A 79 -6.08 -6.18 -5.61
CA GLN A 79 -6.16 -7.36 -6.45
C GLN A 79 -5.31 -8.48 -5.84
N SER A 80 -5.95 -9.58 -5.44
CA SER A 80 -5.23 -10.80 -5.04
C SER A 80 -4.57 -11.46 -6.26
N LEU A 81 -3.37 -12.01 -6.07
CA LEU A 81 -2.54 -12.69 -7.07
C LEU A 81 -2.40 -14.17 -6.75
#